data_AF-A0A401QDU8-F1
#
_entry.id   AF-A0A401QDU8-F1
#
_cell.length_a   1.000
_cell.length_b   1.000
_cell.length_c   1.000
_cell.angle_alpha   90.00
_cell.angle_beta   90.00
_cell.angle_gamma   90.00
#
_symmetry.space_group_name_H-M   'P 1'
#
loop_
_entity.id
_entity.type
_entity.pdbx_description
1 polymer ?
#
loop_
_entity_poly.entity_id
_entity_poly.type
_entity_poly.pdbx_seq_one_letter_code
_entity_poly.pdbx_strand_id
1 'polypeptide(L)' 'MNLNGLPISEKTQECGIGQEYWHYQLYAVLAHYGSAFFGHYTVYVKSFKDSKWYHIDDSRVCQ' A
#
# COMPACT_ATOMS: atom_id res chain seq x y z
N MET A 1 -10.71 -6.02 1.17
CA MET A 1 -9.70 -5.91 2.24
C MET A 1 -9.81 -4.52 2.86
N ASN A 2 -9.82 -4.38 4.19
CA ASN A 2 -9.85 -3.04 4.81
C ASN A 2 -8.41 -2.54 5.01
N LEU A 3 -8.00 -1.58 4.18
CA LEU A 3 -6.65 -0.99 4.20
C LEU A 3 -6.61 0.36 4.96
N ASN A 4 -7.75 0.82 5.49
CA ASN A 4 -7.85 2.11 6.18
C ASN A 4 -7.28 2.07 7.61
N GLY A 5 -7.11 0.87 8.18
CA GLY A 5 -6.59 0.66 9.53
C GLY A 5 -5.12 0.25 9.59
N LEU A 6 -4.37 0.31 8.49
CA LEU A 6 -2.97 -0.10 8.49
C LEU A 6 -2.10 0.99 9.14
N PRO A 7 -1.18 0.63 10.06
CA PRO A 7 -0.36 1.60 10.77
C PRO A 7 0.57 2.34 9.80
N ILE A 8 0.70 3.65 10.02
CA ILE A 8 1.74 4.46 9.39
C ILE A 8 3.05 4.06 10.08
N SER A 9 3.95 3.40 9.34
CA SER A 9 5.34 3.08 9.69
C SER A 9 5.63 2.86 11.18
N GLU A 10 5.50 1.63 11.66
CA GLU A 10 5.76 1.24 13.06
C GLU A 10 7.25 1.31 13.46
N LYS A 11 8.16 1.40 12.49
CA LYS A 11 9.61 1.41 12.68
C LYS A 11 10.24 2.57 11.92
N THR A 12 10.18 3.78 12.47
CA THR A 12 10.95 4.92 11.96
C THR A 12 12.44 4.70 12.29
N GLN A 13 13.30 4.61 11.27
CA GLN A 13 14.74 4.63 11.48
C GLN A 13 15.17 6.03 11.91
N GLU A 14 15.89 6.13 13.04
CA GLU A 14 16.58 7.36 13.43
C GLU A 14 17.75 7.58 12.47
N CYS A 15 17.70 8.61 11.64
CA CYS A 15 18.80 8.99 10.77
C CYS A 15 19.30 10.38 11.15
N GLY A 16 20.40 10.43 11.90
CA GLY A 16 21.25 11.63 11.99
C GLY A 16 21.09 12.49 13.25
N ILE A 17 22.08 13.38 13.41
CA ILE A 17 22.23 14.34 14.51
C ILE A 17 21.18 15.46 14.29
N GLY A 18 19.93 15.16 14.63
CA GLY A 18 18.76 16.00 14.37
C GLY A 18 17.55 15.09 14.22
N GLN A 19 16.54 15.27 15.07
CA GLN A 19 15.34 14.42 15.11
C GLN A 19 14.41 14.64 13.91
N GLU A 20 14.86 14.32 12.70
CA GLU A 20 14.04 14.30 11.49
C GLU A 20 13.49 12.88 11.31
N TYR A 21 12.23 12.67 11.75
CA TYR A 21 11.55 11.38 11.59
C TYR A 21 10.92 11.27 10.20
N TRP A 22 11.36 10.28 9.43
CA TRP A 22 10.77 9.96 8.12
C TRP A 22 9.43 9.24 8.29
N HIS A 23 8.34 9.91 7.88
CA HIS A 23 7.00 9.33 7.91
C HIS A 23 6.70 8.63 6.58
N TYR A 24 6.62 7.30 6.62
CA TYR A 24 6.20 6.50 5.47
C TYR A 24 4.73 6.13 5.57
N GLN A 25 3.99 6.40 4.50
CA GLN A 25 2.60 5.99 4.36
C GLN A 25 2.47 4.90 3.29
N LEU A 26 1.66 3.89 3.58
CA LEU A 26 1.33 2.86 2.60
C LEU A 26 0.58 3.49 1.43
N TYR A 27 1.17 3.38 0.23
CA TYR A 27 0.61 3.93 -1.00
C TYR A 27 -0.08 2.86 -1.86
N ALA A 28 0.55 1.70 -2.00
CA ALA A 28 0.01 0.61 -2.80
C ALA A 28 0.37 -0.75 -2.22
N VAL A 29 -0.47 -1.74 -2.50
CA VAL A 29 -0.26 -3.16 -2.15
C VAL A 29 -0.45 -3.99 -3.41
N LEU A 30 0.58 -4.72 -3.83
CA LEU A 30 0.48 -5.71 -4.88
C LEU A 30 0.10 -7.05 -4.23
N ALA A 31 -1.09 -7.55 -4.54
CA ALA A 31 -1.59 -8.81 -4.04
C ALA A 31 -1.44 -9.89 -5.11
N HIS A 32 -0.77 -10.98 -4.75
CA HIS A 32 -0.65 -12.17 -5.59
C HIS A 32 -1.58 -13.27 -5.05
N TYR A 33 -2.44 -13.78 -5.92
CA TYR A 33 -3.34 -14.90 -5.61
C TYR A 33 -2.90 -16.12 -6.41
N GLY A 34 -2.52 -17.19 -5.71
CA GLY A 34 -2.11 -18.44 -6.35
C GLY A 34 -0.86 -19.03 -5.74
N SER A 35 -0.26 -19.96 -6.47
CA SER A 35 1.00 -20.61 -6.12
C SER A 35 2.21 -19.82 -6.63
N ALA A 36 3.40 -20.14 -6.17
CA ALA A 36 4.64 -19.53 -6.68
C ALA A 36 4.84 -19.67 -8.20
N PHE A 37 4.22 -20.66 -8.84
CA PHE A 37 4.37 -20.95 -10.28
C PHE A 37 3.18 -20.47 -11.14
N PHE A 38 2.05 -20.14 -10.53
CA PHE A 38 0.84 -19.72 -11.23
C PHE A 38 -0.06 -18.94 -10.28
N GLY A 39 -0.48 -17.77 -10.72
CA GLY A 39 -1.41 -16.94 -9.97
C GLY A 39 -1.79 -15.68 -10.73
N HIS A 40 -2.49 -14.79 -10.03
CA HIS A 40 -3.03 -13.54 -10.54
C HIS A 40 -2.60 -12.38 -9.65
N TYR A 41 -2.11 -11.32 -10.27
CA TYR A 41 -1.73 -10.10 -9.57
C TYR A 41 -2.85 -9.08 -9.65
N THR A 42 -3.25 -8.54 -8.52
CA THR A 42 -4.11 -7.36 -8.46
C THR A 42 -3.46 -6.32 -7.56
N VAL A 43 -3.87 -5.07 -7.69
CA VAL A 43 -3.25 -3.97 -6.94
C VAL A 43 -4.32 -3.21 -6.18
N TYR A 44 -4.00 -2.86 -4.94
CA TYR A 44 -4.73 -1.83 -4.19
C TYR A 44 -3.89 -0.57 -4.16
N VAL A 45 -4.42 0.55 -4.66
CA VAL A 45 -3.71 1.85 -4.69
C VAL A 45 -4.52 2.88 -3.92
N LYS A 46 -3.84 3.68 -3.09
CA LYS A 46 -4.42 4.84 -2.44
C LYS A 46 -4.29 6.06 -3.33
N SER A 47 -5.42 6.59 -3.79
CA SER A 47 -5.45 7.78 -4.65
C SER A 47 -5.01 9.02 -3.87
N PHE A 48 -4.09 9.79 -4.45
CA PHE A 48 -3.68 11.08 -3.88
C PHE A 48 -4.76 12.16 -3.95
N LYS A 49 -5.76 12.00 -4.84
CA LYS A 49 -6.80 13.02 -5.07
C LYS A 49 -7.87 13.02 -3.98
N ASP A 50 -8.26 11.84 -3.51
CA ASP A 50 -9.37 11.66 -2.58
C ASP A 50 -9.04 10.77 -1.38
N SER A 51 -7.79 10.32 -1.26
CA SER A 51 -7.29 9.46 -0.18
C SER A 51 -8.05 8.13 -0.04
N LYS A 52 -8.77 7.70 -1.07
CA LYS A 52 -9.50 6.43 -1.10
C LYS A 52 -8.66 5.32 -1.71
N TRP A 53 -8.99 4.09 -1.35
CA TRP A 53 -8.40 2.90 -1.93
C TRP A 53 -9.16 2.50 -3.18
N TYR A 54 -8.40 2.01 -4.17
CA TYR A 54 -8.92 1.45 -5.40
C TYR A 54 -8.30 0.08 -5.61
N HIS A 55 -9.13 -0.91 -5.91
CA HIS A 55 -8.72 -2.22 -6.36
C HIS A 55 -8.69 -2.27 -7.87
N ILE A 56 -7.56 -2.67 -8.42
CA ILE A 56 -7.27 -2.75 -9.85
C ILE A 56 -7.01 -4.22 -10.18
N ASP A 57 -7.86 -4.78 -11.03
CA ASP A 57 -7.84 -6.15 -11.51
C ASP A 57 -7.88 -6.12 -13.05
N ASP A 58 -6.70 -6.16 -13.66
CA ASP A 58 -6.46 -5.96 -15.10
C ASP A 58 -7.15 -4.69 -15.64
N SER A 59 -8.29 -4.85 -16.30
CA SER A 59 -9.10 -3.77 -16.90
C SER A 59 -10.21 -3.25 -15.98
N ARG A 60 -10.41 -3.89 -14.82
CA ARG A 60 -11.47 -3.55 -13.86
C ARG A 60 -10.91 -2.70 -12.73
N VAL A 61 -11.61 -1.63 -12.41
CA VAL A 61 -11.27 -0.73 -11.30
C VAL A 61 -12.49 -0.58 -10.40
N CYS A 62 -12.31 -0.88 -9.11
CA CYS A 62 -13.34 -0.77 -8.07
C CYS A 62 -12.80 0.05 -6.89
N GLN A 63 -13.69 0.74 -6.16
CA GLN A 63 -13.34 1.51 -4.96
C GLN A 63 -13.69 0.73 -3.69
#